data_AF-A0A5M8RUT6-F1
#
_entry.id   AF-A0A5M8RUT6-F1
#
_cell.length_a   1.000
_cell.length_b   1.000
_cell.length_c   1.000
_cell.angle_alpha   90.00
_cell.angle_beta   90.00
_cell.angle_gamma   90.00
#
_symmetry.space_group_name_H-M   'P 1'
#
loop_
_entity.id
_entity.type
_entity.pdbx_description
1 polymer ?
#
loop_
_entity_poly.entity_id
_entity_poly.type
_entity_poly.pdbx_seq_one_letter_code
_entity_poly.pdbx_strand_id
1 'polypeptide(L)'
;MYLFLFTVIYCVITQIFNLSYELSIGVYLIGLGLIKGFSSEEIKDVFNFKKTRDLYKENRFIDSLMEFFSLILIFINSYIIDYEPFSPFEFVYTFVLIAFLYRFLFWGIIRESKNWLHKQT
;
A
#
# COMPACT_ATOMS: atom_id res chain seq x y z
N MET A 1 3.28 -2.63 11.53
CA MET A 1 3.54 -1.39 12.28
C MET A 1 4.46 -0.44 11.51
N TYR A 2 5.64 -0.87 11.04
CA TYR A 2 6.56 0.00 10.27
C TYR A 2 5.95 0.60 9.00
N LEU A 3 5.18 -0.17 8.22
CA LEU A 3 4.50 0.36 7.02
C LEU A 3 3.56 1.51 7.36
N PHE A 4 2.70 1.34 8.37
CA PHE A 4 1.75 2.37 8.80
C PHE A 4 2.47 3.64 9.23
N LEU A 5 3.50 3.52 10.07
CA LEU A 5 4.30 4.68 10.50
C LEU A 5 5.00 5.36 9.32
N PHE A 6 5.60 4.58 8.42
CA PHE A 6 6.18 5.09 7.17
C PHE A 6 5.15 5.84 6.33
N THR A 7 3.92 5.32 6.25
CA THR A 7 2.82 5.96 5.53
C THR A 7 2.47 7.30 6.14
N VAL A 8 2.34 7.37 7.47
CA VAL A 8 2.07 8.63 8.18
C VAL A 8 3.17 9.65 7.90
N ILE A 9 4.44 9.26 8.02
CA ILE A 9 5.58 10.13 7.73
C ILE A 9 5.54 10.61 6.28
N TYR A 10 5.28 9.70 5.35
CA TYR A 10 5.17 10.02 3.92
C TYR A 10 4.07 11.05 3.65
N CYS A 11 2.87 10.87 4.22
CA CYS A 11 1.78 11.83 4.08
C CYS A 11 2.20 13.21 4.59
N VAL A 12 2.82 13.29 5.78
CA VAL A 12 3.33 14.57 6.33
C VAL A 12 4.33 15.23 5.39
N ILE A 13 5.28 14.47 4.84
CA ILE A 13 6.25 14.97 3.86
C ILE A 13 5.52 15.50 2.62
N THR A 14 4.60 14.75 2.04
CA THR A 14 3.90 15.17 0.81
C THR A 14 3.13 16.48 0.98
N GLN A 15 2.55 16.70 2.16
CA GLN A 15 1.85 17.94 2.52
C GLN A 15 2.83 19.11 2.68
N ILE A 16 3.97 18.91 3.34
CA ILE A 16 5.01 19.94 3.51
C ILE A 16 5.57 20.40 2.16
N PHE A 17 5.79 19.45 1.24
CA PHE A 17 6.33 19.73 -0.08
C PHE A 17 5.28 20.11 -1.13
N ASN A 18 4.00 20.15 -0.76
CA ASN A 18 2.87 20.46 -1.64
C ASN A 18 2.92 19.69 -2.97
N LEU A 19 3.19 18.38 -2.89
CA LEU A 19 3.25 17.51 -4.06
C LEU A 19 1.84 17.33 -4.63
N SER A 20 1.68 17.30 -5.97
CA SER A 20 0.40 17.00 -6.59
C SER A 20 -0.10 15.61 -6.20
N TYR A 21 -1.43 15.41 -6.20
CA TYR A 21 -2.01 14.13 -5.79
C TYR A 21 -1.47 12.96 -6.62
N GLU A 22 -1.29 13.15 -7.94
CA GLU A 22 -0.76 12.15 -8.88
C GLU A 22 0.64 11.71 -8.49
N LEU A 23 1.52 12.67 -8.20
CA LEU A 23 2.90 12.40 -7.79
C LEU A 23 2.95 11.74 -6.41
N SER A 24 2.10 12.18 -5.47
CA SER A 24 2.01 11.59 -4.12
C SER A 24 1.61 10.12 -4.16
N ILE A 25 0.53 9.77 -4.87
CA ILE A 25 0.12 8.36 -5.01
C ILE A 25 1.16 7.58 -5.80
N GLY A 26 1.60 8.11 -6.94
CA GLY A 26 2.49 7.43 -7.87
C GLY A 26 3.82 7.04 -7.22
N VAL A 27 4.48 7.99 -6.55
CA VAL A 27 5.77 7.73 -5.87
C VAL A 27 5.60 6.71 -4.76
N TYR A 28 4.53 6.78 -3.96
CA TYR A 28 4.28 5.82 -2.90
C TYR A 28 4.08 4.39 -3.44
N LEU A 29 3.24 4.24 -4.46
CA LEU A 29 2.96 2.93 -5.06
C LEU A 29 4.19 2.33 -5.76
N ILE A 30 4.96 3.15 -6.48
CA ILE A 30 6.22 2.72 -7.10
C ILE A 30 7.21 2.28 -6.03
N GLY A 31 7.39 3.08 -4.96
CA GLY A 31 8.27 2.75 -3.84
C GLY A 31 7.88 1.43 -3.18
N LEU A 32 6.58 1.21 -2.92
CA LEU A 32 6.07 -0.05 -2.41
C LEU A 32 6.33 -1.23 -3.36
N GLY A 33 6.08 -1.03 -4.65
CA GLY A 33 6.34 -2.03 -5.69
C GLY A 33 7.80 -2.45 -5.72
N LEU A 34 8.73 -1.50 -5.57
CA LEU A 34 10.17 -1.78 -5.48
C LEU A 34 10.53 -2.54 -4.20
N ILE A 35 10.04 -2.09 -3.03
CA ILE A 35 10.29 -2.79 -1.75
C ILE A 35 9.82 -4.24 -1.84
N LYS A 36 8.63 -4.45 -2.40
CA LYS A 36 8.06 -5.78 -2.57
C LYS A 36 8.79 -6.59 -3.64
N GLY A 37 9.22 -5.94 -4.72
CA GLY A 37 10.11 -6.48 -5.74
C GLY A 37 11.41 -7.05 -5.15
N PHE A 38 12.10 -6.28 -4.32
CA PHE A 38 13.33 -6.72 -3.66
C PHE A 38 13.11 -7.83 -2.63
N SER A 39 11.91 -7.89 -2.03
CA SER A 39 11.55 -8.91 -1.05
C SER A 39 11.05 -10.21 -1.69
N SER A 40 10.80 -10.21 -3.00
CA SER A 40 10.19 -11.31 -3.74
C SER A 40 11.21 -12.04 -4.62
N GLU A 41 11.08 -13.35 -4.75
CA GLU A 41 11.92 -14.15 -5.66
C GLU A 41 11.36 -14.15 -7.10
N GLU A 42 10.04 -14.01 -7.26
CA GLU A 42 9.35 -13.92 -8.56
C GLU A 42 8.40 -12.72 -8.68
N ILE A 43 8.13 -12.27 -9.91
CA ILE A 43 7.12 -11.22 -10.21
C ILE A 43 5.73 -11.60 -9.68
N LYS A 44 5.42 -12.91 -9.65
CA LYS A 44 4.13 -13.39 -9.15
C LYS A 44 3.93 -13.14 -7.65
N ASP A 45 5.02 -13.09 -6.91
CA ASP A 45 5.02 -12.79 -5.48
C ASP A 45 4.89 -11.26 -5.26
N VAL A 46 5.46 -10.45 -6.15
CA VAL A 46 5.30 -8.98 -6.12
C VAL A 46 3.84 -8.56 -6.19
N PHE A 47 3.05 -9.18 -7.06
CA PHE A 47 1.62 -8.91 -7.16
C PHE A 47 0.76 -9.87 -6.34
N ASN A 48 1.36 -10.71 -5.49
CA ASN A 48 0.63 -11.60 -4.59
C ASN A 48 -0.47 -12.46 -5.25
N PHE A 49 -0.14 -13.14 -6.37
CA PHE A 49 -1.06 -14.02 -7.09
C PHE A 49 -1.38 -15.34 -6.36
N LYS A 50 -0.93 -15.51 -5.11
CA LYS A 50 -1.24 -16.66 -4.26
C LYS A 50 -2.74 -16.72 -3.94
N LYS A 51 -3.26 -17.92 -3.68
CA LYS A 51 -4.68 -18.08 -3.29
C LYS A 51 -4.96 -17.31 -2.01
N THR A 52 -6.08 -16.60 -1.98
CA THR A 52 -6.51 -15.80 -0.82
C THR A 52 -6.52 -16.60 0.48
N ARG A 53 -6.92 -17.88 0.43
CA ARG A 53 -6.94 -18.77 1.60
C ARG A 53 -5.56 -18.94 2.23
N ASP A 54 -4.53 -19.06 1.41
CA ASP A 54 -3.17 -19.29 1.89
C ASP A 54 -2.63 -18.01 2.55
N LEU A 55 -2.96 -16.85 1.96
CA LEU A 55 -2.58 -15.55 2.51
C LEU A 55 -3.24 -15.24 3.86
N TYR A 56 -4.50 -15.64 4.05
CA TYR A 56 -5.14 -15.52 5.37
C TYR A 56 -4.50 -16.40 6.44
N LYS A 57 -3.94 -17.56 6.07
CA LYS A 57 -3.25 -18.43 7.01
C LYS A 57 -1.86 -17.90 7.37
N GLU A 58 -1.19 -17.31 6.40
CA GLU A 58 0.19 -16.86 6.54
C GLU A 58 0.31 -15.44 7.12
N ASN A 59 -0.71 -14.58 6.94
CA ASN A 59 -0.69 -13.21 7.43
C ASN A 59 -1.41 -13.06 8.77
N ARG A 60 -0.80 -12.31 9.68
CA ARG A 60 -1.44 -11.91 10.93
C ARG A 60 -2.55 -10.89 10.63
N PHE A 61 -3.73 -11.08 11.20
CA PHE A 61 -4.86 -10.17 11.03
C PHE A 61 -4.51 -8.71 11.32
N ILE A 62 -3.75 -8.44 12.39
CA ILE A 62 -3.29 -7.09 12.73
C ILE A 62 -2.36 -6.51 11.66
N ASP A 63 -1.47 -7.32 11.08
CA ASP A 63 -0.60 -6.84 10.00
C ASP A 63 -1.44 -6.52 8.75
N SER A 64 -2.41 -7.36 8.38
CA SER A 64 -3.34 -7.10 7.26
C SER A 64 -4.23 -5.87 7.46
N LEU A 65 -4.64 -5.58 8.70
CA LEU A 65 -5.35 -4.34 9.03
C LEU A 65 -4.45 -3.12 8.88
N MET A 66 -3.20 -3.20 9.34
CA MET A 66 -2.24 -2.10 9.19
C MET A 66 -1.92 -1.81 7.72
N GLU A 67 -1.81 -2.86 6.90
CA GLU A 67 -1.68 -2.74 5.44
C GLU A 67 -2.88 -2.05 4.81
N PHE A 68 -4.09 -2.40 5.26
CA PHE A 68 -5.32 -1.75 4.79
C PHE A 68 -5.38 -0.28 5.20
N PHE A 69 -5.11 0.04 6.47
CA PHE A 69 -5.11 1.42 6.96
C PHE A 69 -4.04 2.27 6.29
N SER A 70 -2.87 1.71 5.99
CA SER A 70 -1.85 2.39 5.18
C SER A 70 -2.39 2.79 3.81
N LEU A 71 -3.07 1.87 3.11
CA LEU A 71 -3.67 2.18 1.82
C LEU A 71 -4.72 3.27 1.93
N ILE A 72 -5.65 3.15 2.87
CA ILE A 72 -6.70 4.15 3.08
C ILE A 72 -6.10 5.53 3.42
N LEU A 73 -5.04 5.57 4.23
CA LEU A 73 -4.39 6.83 4.60
C LEU A 73 -3.78 7.55 3.40
N ILE A 74 -3.22 6.81 2.43
CA ILE A 74 -2.71 7.41 1.19
C ILE A 74 -3.84 8.03 0.38
N PHE A 75 -4.96 7.32 0.21
CA PHE A 75 -6.12 7.87 -0.50
C PHE A 75 -6.71 9.11 0.19
N ILE A 76 -6.80 9.09 1.53
CA ILE A 76 -7.23 10.26 2.30
C ILE A 76 -6.26 11.42 2.10
N ASN A 77 -4.95 11.18 2.16
CA ASN A 77 -3.95 12.22 1.96
C ASN A 77 -4.05 12.86 0.57
N SER A 78 -4.20 12.03 -0.47
CA SER A 78 -4.36 12.53 -1.84
C SER A 78 -5.64 13.33 -2.03
N TYR A 79 -6.74 12.91 -1.40
CA TYR A 79 -7.98 13.66 -1.38
C TYR A 79 -7.87 15.00 -0.63
N ILE A 80 -7.00 15.10 0.37
CA ILE A 80 -6.74 16.35 1.09
C ILE A 80 -5.89 17.32 0.24
N ILE A 81 -4.93 16.81 -0.54
CA ILE A 81 -4.06 17.62 -1.41
C ILE A 81 -4.88 18.36 -2.46
N ASP A 82 -5.70 17.63 -3.21
CA ASP A 82 -6.56 18.18 -4.26
C ASP A 82 -8.02 17.86 -3.89
N TYR A 83 -8.54 18.63 -2.93
CA TYR A 83 -9.90 18.46 -2.42
C TYR A 83 -10.92 18.76 -3.53
N GLU A 84 -11.34 17.69 -4.20
CA GLU A 84 -12.37 17.74 -5.23
C GLU A 84 -13.44 16.68 -4.91
N PRO A 85 -14.72 17.09 -4.77
CA PRO A 85 -15.77 16.15 -4.41
C PRO A 85 -15.95 15.10 -5.51
N PHE A 86 -15.79 13.83 -5.14
CA PHE A 86 -15.94 12.72 -6.09
C PHE A 86 -17.33 12.67 -6.69
N SER A 87 -17.39 12.47 -8.01
CA SER A 87 -18.61 11.98 -8.64
C SER A 87 -18.92 10.55 -8.18
N PRO A 88 -20.19 10.10 -8.22
CA PRO A 88 -20.53 8.71 -7.87
C PRO A 88 -19.74 7.67 -8.67
N PHE A 89 -19.39 7.98 -9.92
CA PHE A 89 -18.59 7.10 -10.77
C PHE A 89 -17.13 7.03 -10.31
N GLU A 90 -16.51 8.18 -10.00
CA GLU A 90 -15.14 8.23 -9.45
C GLU A 90 -15.06 7.51 -8.09
N PHE A 91 -16.12 7.59 -7.28
CA PHE A 91 -16.18 6.87 -6.00
C PHE A 91 -16.12 5.35 -6.22
N VAL A 92 -16.93 4.82 -7.15
CA VAL A 92 -16.92 3.40 -7.49
C VAL A 92 -15.56 2.99 -8.06
N TYR A 93 -15.00 3.79 -8.98
CA TYR A 93 -13.68 3.55 -9.56
C TYR A 93 -12.59 3.51 -8.47
N THR A 94 -12.61 4.46 -7.55
CA THR A 94 -11.67 4.54 -6.43
C THR A 94 -11.79 3.33 -5.51
N PHE A 95 -13.00 2.88 -5.21
CA PHE A 95 -13.21 1.68 -4.40
C PHE A 95 -12.65 0.42 -5.07
N VAL A 96 -12.88 0.25 -6.38
CA VAL A 96 -12.30 -0.86 -7.16
C VAL A 96 -10.78 -0.78 -7.16
N LEU A 97 -10.21 0.41 -7.32
CA LEU A 97 -8.76 0.64 -7.28
C LEU A 97 -8.17 0.28 -5.91
N ILE A 98 -8.80 0.71 -4.81
CA ILE A 98 -8.40 0.34 -3.44
C ILE A 98 -8.44 -1.18 -3.26
N ALA A 99 -9.51 -1.85 -3.70
CA ALA A 99 -9.61 -3.30 -3.58
C ALA A 99 -8.49 -4.01 -4.36
N PHE A 100 -8.18 -3.53 -5.57
CA PHE A 100 -7.11 -4.06 -6.41
C PHE A 100 -5.72 -3.83 -5.78
N LEU A 101 -5.41 -2.59 -5.40
CA LEU A 101 -4.13 -2.24 -4.77
C LEU A 101 -3.94 -2.97 -3.45
N TYR A 102 -4.99 -3.08 -2.63
CA TYR A 102 -4.93 -3.86 -1.40
C TYR A 102 -4.54 -5.30 -1.70
N ARG A 103 -5.28 -5.94 -2.61
CA ARG A 103 -5.14 -7.36 -2.93
C ARG A 103 -3.76 -7.69 -3.47
N PHE A 104 -3.31 -6.96 -4.48
CA PHE A 104 -2.13 -7.34 -5.25
C PHE A 104 -0.85 -6.68 -4.71
N LEU A 105 -0.91 -5.46 -4.18
CA LEU A 105 0.28 -4.73 -3.75
C LEU A 105 0.48 -4.75 -2.23
N PHE A 106 -0.52 -4.36 -1.44
CA PHE A 106 -0.34 -4.16 0.01
C PHE A 106 -0.40 -5.44 0.83
N TRP A 107 -1.27 -6.38 0.47
CA TRP A 107 -1.54 -7.52 1.33
C TRP A 107 -0.31 -8.44 1.44
N GLY A 108 0.17 -8.62 2.67
CA GLY A 108 1.32 -9.46 3.01
C GLY A 108 2.66 -8.74 2.97
N ILE A 109 2.71 -7.45 2.61
CA ILE A 109 3.97 -6.72 2.50
C ILE A 109 4.69 -6.61 3.85
N ILE A 110 3.96 -6.44 4.96
CA ILE A 110 4.60 -6.34 6.28
C ILE A 110 5.31 -7.63 6.63
N ARG A 111 4.72 -8.77 6.30
CA ARG A 111 5.33 -10.09 6.52
C ARG A 111 6.54 -10.29 5.60
N GLU A 112 6.38 -10.00 4.31
CA GLU A 112 7.44 -10.19 3.31
C GLU A 112 8.67 -9.33 3.64
N SER A 113 8.48 -8.06 3.97
CA SER A 113 9.58 -7.18 4.38
C SER A 113 10.27 -7.65 5.66
N LYS A 114 9.52 -8.16 6.65
CA LYS A 114 10.12 -8.75 7.88
C LYS A 114 10.97 -9.98 7.57
N ASN A 115 10.45 -10.89 6.75
CA ASN A 115 11.17 -12.11 6.37
C ASN A 115 12.44 -11.80 5.59
N TRP A 116 12.38 -10.84 4.67
CA TRP A 116 13.54 -10.39 3.90
C TRP A 116 14.62 -9.77 4.78
N LEU A 117 14.25 -8.89 5.72
CA LEU A 117 15.19 -8.29 6.68
C LEU A 117 15.90 -9.36 7.52
N HIS A 118 15.15 -10.35 8.03
CA HIS A 118 15.73 -11.45 8.81
C HIS A 118 16.63 -12.39 7.99
N LYS A 119 16.42 -12.51 6.67
CA LYS A 119 17.29 -13.32 5.78
C LYS A 119 18.66 -12.68 5.56
N GLN A 120 18.80 -11.37 5.78
CA GLN A 120 20.07 -10.64 5.61
C GLN A 120 20.88 -10.48 6.91
N THR A 121 20.33 -10.84 8.07
CA THR A 121 21.01 -10.74 9.38
C THR A 121 21.56 -12.08 9.83
#